data_AF-A0AAD1KNM2-F1
#
_entry.id   AF-A0AAD1KNM2-F1
#
_cell.length_a   1.000
_cell.length_b   1.000
_cell.length_c   1.000
_cell.angle_alpha   90.00
_cell.angle_beta   90.00
_cell.angle_gamma   90.00
#
_symmetry.space_group_name_H-M   'P 1'
#
loop_
_entity.id
_entity.type
_entity.pdbx_description
1 polymer ?
#
loop_
_entity_poly.entity_id
_entity_poly.type
_entity_poly.pdbx_seq_one_letter_code
_entity_poly.pdbx_strand_id
1 'polypeptide(L)'
;MGNKNILKTVLNGEVPYRTPVGFWWYYLDPLAENSPQGDPLAPSLCSASTMTPDLFWGYQSEEAIQMSIRGHKNDFLAWQPDFVKIMSDGFFSHPSILGLEFSDASDLDKIKSVGSSHEWMQKQVDFVGELTEFYNGEVMSFYNIFSPIQQIGIYRIFQEGCSYFQSLASGG
;
A
#
# COMPACT_ATOMS: atom_id res chain seq x y z
N MET A 1 -2.28 4.40 -31.10
CA MET A 1 -1.75 5.27 -30.03
C MET A 1 -1.57 4.39 -28.81
N GLY A 2 -0.40 4.37 -28.18
CA GLY A 2 -0.16 3.53 -26.98
C GLY A 2 -0.90 4.05 -25.76
N ASN A 3 -1.16 3.16 -24.78
CA ASN A 3 -1.87 3.42 -23.52
C ASN A 3 -1.41 4.71 -22.81
N LYS A 4 -0.10 4.89 -22.69
CA LYS A 4 0.53 6.10 -22.14
C LYS A 4 0.09 7.42 -22.79
N ASN A 5 -0.19 7.44 -24.09
CA ASN A 5 -0.57 8.67 -24.78
C ASN A 5 -1.98 9.12 -24.40
N ILE A 6 -2.89 8.19 -24.08
CA ILE A 6 -4.27 8.50 -23.71
C ILE A 6 -4.28 9.29 -22.40
N LEU A 7 -3.54 8.81 -21.41
CA LEU A 7 -3.42 9.51 -20.14
C LEU A 7 -2.67 10.84 -20.31
N LYS A 8 -1.64 10.89 -21.16
CA LYS A 8 -0.91 12.14 -21.44
C LYS A 8 -1.83 13.24 -21.98
N THR A 9 -2.73 12.89 -22.90
CA THR A 9 -3.75 13.82 -23.43
C THR A 9 -4.62 14.37 -22.30
N VAL A 10 -5.10 13.52 -21.40
CA VAL A 10 -5.87 13.97 -20.22
C VAL A 10 -5.07 14.90 -19.32
N LEU A 11 -3.81 14.56 -19.00
CA LEU A 11 -2.95 15.38 -18.15
C LEU A 11 -2.58 16.74 -18.78
N ASN A 12 -2.65 16.84 -20.11
CA ASN A 12 -2.48 18.09 -20.84
C ASN A 12 -3.76 18.94 -20.90
N GLY A 13 -4.87 18.47 -20.34
CA GLY A 13 -6.17 19.15 -20.41
C GLY A 13 -6.88 18.99 -21.77
N GLU A 14 -6.46 18.02 -22.57
CA GLU A 14 -7.05 17.70 -23.87
C GLU A 14 -8.06 16.53 -23.74
N VAL A 15 -8.94 16.38 -24.74
CA VAL A 15 -9.95 15.30 -24.76
C VAL A 15 -9.34 14.04 -25.37
N PRO A 16 -9.22 12.93 -24.62
CA PRO A 16 -8.72 11.66 -25.17
C PRO A 16 -9.76 10.99 -26.07
N TYR A 17 -9.32 10.09 -26.95
CA TYR A 17 -10.25 9.34 -27.82
C TYR A 17 -11.15 8.35 -27.05
N ARG A 18 -10.77 8.00 -25.83
CA ARG A 18 -11.56 7.24 -24.85
C ARG A 18 -11.12 7.60 -23.44
N THR A 19 -11.95 7.30 -22.44
CA THR A 19 -11.57 7.42 -21.03
C THR A 19 -10.40 6.47 -20.70
N PRO A 20 -9.30 6.96 -20.12
CA PRO A 20 -8.24 6.08 -19.62
C PRO A 20 -8.71 5.36 -18.36
N VAL A 21 -8.33 4.10 -18.23
CA VAL A 21 -8.64 3.24 -17.07
C VAL A 21 -7.34 2.82 -16.41
N GLY A 22 -7.27 3.02 -15.11
CA GLY A 22 -6.24 2.45 -14.24
C GLY A 22 -6.90 1.89 -13.00
N PHE A 23 -6.20 1.02 -12.30
CA PHE A 23 -6.67 0.44 -11.05
C PHE A 23 -5.63 0.63 -9.95
N TRP A 24 -6.11 0.55 -8.72
CA TRP A 24 -5.30 0.41 -7.52
C TRP A 24 -5.77 -0.87 -6.83
N TRP A 25 -4.83 -1.66 -6.31
CA TRP A 25 -5.17 -2.88 -5.58
C TRP A 25 -4.17 -3.15 -4.48
N TYR A 26 -4.63 -3.78 -3.40
CA TYR A 26 -3.77 -4.25 -2.33
C TYR A 26 -3.39 -5.71 -2.62
N TYR A 27 -2.10 -6.00 -2.65
CA TYR A 27 -1.54 -7.29 -3.05
C TYR A 27 -1.01 -8.10 -1.87
N LEU A 28 -0.86 -7.45 -0.72
CA LEU A 28 -0.78 -8.17 0.55
C LEU A 28 -2.20 -8.54 0.96
N ASP A 29 -2.59 -9.76 0.56
CA ASP A 29 -3.92 -10.29 0.86
C ASP A 29 -4.02 -10.79 2.32
N PRO A 30 -4.89 -10.21 3.14
CA PRO A 30 -5.34 -10.80 4.41
C PRO A 30 -5.85 -12.25 4.36
N LEU A 31 -6.28 -12.73 3.18
CA LEU A 31 -7.09 -13.92 2.99
C LEU A 31 -6.50 -14.95 2.01
N ALA A 32 -5.23 -14.83 1.59
CA ALA A 32 -4.65 -15.73 0.59
C ALA A 32 -4.66 -17.21 1.03
N GLU A 33 -5.61 -17.96 0.47
CA GLU A 33 -5.60 -19.40 0.12
C GLU A 33 -5.02 -20.43 1.10
N ASN A 34 -5.08 -20.17 2.40
CA ASN A 34 -5.42 -21.21 3.38
C ASN A 34 -6.74 -20.90 4.12
N SER A 35 -7.49 -19.89 3.70
CA SER A 35 -8.79 -19.56 4.30
C SER A 35 -9.95 -20.14 3.46
N PRO A 36 -10.86 -20.97 4.04
CA PRO A 36 -12.02 -21.50 3.33
C PRO A 36 -13.01 -20.38 3.03
N GLN A 37 -13.66 -20.48 1.87
CA GLN A 37 -14.60 -19.52 1.29
C GLN A 37 -15.57 -18.92 2.33
N GLY A 38 -15.69 -17.59 2.37
CA GLY A 38 -16.68 -16.92 3.22
C GLY A 38 -16.98 -15.47 2.83
N ASP A 39 -18.18 -15.29 2.27
CA ASP A 39 -19.05 -14.08 2.22
C ASP A 39 -18.45 -12.70 1.81
N PRO A 40 -18.86 -12.15 0.64
CA PRO A 40 -18.38 -10.86 0.16
C PRO A 40 -18.96 -9.62 0.86
N LEU A 41 -19.89 -9.72 1.83
CA LEU A 41 -20.62 -8.55 2.35
C LEU A 41 -20.86 -8.47 3.88
N ALA A 42 -20.08 -9.15 4.73
CA ALA A 42 -20.18 -9.00 6.19
C ALA A 42 -18.80 -8.94 6.89
N PRO A 43 -18.75 -8.36 8.11
CA PRO A 43 -18.14 -7.07 8.45
C PRO A 43 -16.61 -7.03 8.26
N SER A 44 -16.17 -6.31 7.23
CA SER A 44 -14.81 -6.28 6.68
C SER A 44 -13.87 -5.21 7.25
N LEU A 45 -14.11 -4.67 8.44
CA LEU A 45 -13.26 -3.60 8.99
C LEU A 45 -12.42 -4.04 10.19
N CYS A 46 -12.57 -5.28 10.61
CA CYS A 46 -12.38 -5.64 12.01
C CYS A 46 -12.35 -7.17 12.22
N SER A 47 -11.85 -7.96 11.25
CA SER A 47 -11.25 -9.26 11.60
C SER A 47 -9.75 -9.01 11.66
N ALA A 48 -9.08 -9.62 12.63
CA ALA A 48 -7.70 -9.36 13.02
C ALA A 48 -6.63 -9.76 11.96
N SER A 49 -6.86 -9.52 10.67
CA SER A 49 -5.96 -9.94 9.58
C SER A 49 -5.86 -9.00 8.38
N THR A 50 -6.67 -7.93 8.22
CA THR A 50 -6.73 -7.15 6.95
C THR A 50 -5.92 -5.86 6.86
N MET A 51 -5.25 -5.45 7.94
CA MET A 51 -3.94 -4.82 7.82
C MET A 51 -2.97 -5.73 8.56
N THR A 52 -2.30 -6.64 7.86
CA THR A 52 -1.28 -7.46 8.51
C THR A 52 -0.15 -6.54 9.02
N PRO A 53 0.65 -6.98 10.01
CA PRO A 53 1.95 -6.36 10.26
C PRO A 53 2.71 -6.11 8.95
N ASP A 54 2.50 -6.95 7.94
CA ASP A 54 3.13 -6.81 6.64
C ASP A 54 2.72 -5.57 5.84
N LEU A 55 1.63 -4.83 6.12
CA LEU A 55 1.40 -3.55 5.43
C LEU A 55 2.36 -2.43 5.90
N PHE A 56 2.73 -2.46 7.18
CA PHE A 56 3.53 -1.43 7.84
C PHE A 56 4.99 -1.85 8.05
N TRP A 57 5.22 -3.12 8.39
CA TRP A 57 6.51 -3.78 8.58
C TRP A 57 6.91 -4.68 7.42
N GLY A 58 6.10 -4.82 6.37
CA GLY A 58 6.38 -5.74 5.27
C GLY A 58 7.68 -5.46 4.52
N TYR A 59 8.22 -4.24 4.60
CA TYR A 59 9.56 -3.95 4.10
C TYR A 59 10.68 -4.79 4.75
N GLN A 60 10.40 -5.38 5.92
CA GLN A 60 11.30 -6.31 6.62
C GLN A 60 11.16 -7.75 6.09
N SER A 61 10.08 -8.06 5.37
CA SER A 61 9.79 -9.37 4.80
C SER A 61 10.01 -9.36 3.29
N GLU A 62 11.04 -10.06 2.83
CA GLU A 62 11.29 -10.23 1.40
C GLU A 62 10.09 -10.91 0.72
N GLU A 63 9.43 -11.85 1.38
CA GLU A 63 8.24 -12.52 0.85
C GLU A 63 7.10 -11.52 0.61
N ALA A 64 6.83 -10.62 1.55
CA ALA A 64 5.79 -9.60 1.39
C ALA A 64 6.10 -8.65 0.22
N ILE A 65 7.35 -8.20 0.10
CA ILE A 65 7.80 -7.39 -1.04
C ILE A 65 7.57 -8.14 -2.36
N GLN A 66 8.01 -9.40 -2.45
CA GLN A 66 7.86 -10.20 -3.66
C GLN A 66 6.40 -10.53 -3.99
N MET A 67 5.55 -10.74 -2.99
CA MET A 67 4.10 -10.90 -3.19
C MET A 67 3.48 -9.65 -3.81
N SER A 68 3.82 -8.47 -3.27
CA SER A 68 3.35 -7.20 -3.80
C SER A 68 3.80 -6.98 -5.25
N ILE A 69 5.08 -7.24 -5.54
CA ILE A 69 5.63 -7.16 -6.91
C ILE A 69 4.88 -8.12 -7.85
N ARG A 70 4.70 -9.38 -7.44
CA ARG A 70 4.00 -10.38 -8.25
C ARG A 70 2.56 -9.97 -8.54
N GLY A 71 1.85 -9.47 -7.54
CA GLY A 71 0.48 -8.98 -7.69
C GLY A 71 0.37 -7.88 -8.74
N HIS A 72 1.22 -6.85 -8.63
CA HIS A 72 1.28 -5.76 -9.61
C HIS A 72 1.56 -6.26 -11.04
N LYS A 73 2.50 -7.21 -11.20
CA LYS A 73 2.85 -7.79 -12.51
C LYS A 73 1.67 -8.61 -13.07
N ASN A 74 1.04 -9.43 -12.25
CA ASN A 74 -0.10 -10.26 -12.66
C ASN A 74 -1.27 -9.40 -13.13
N ASP A 75 -1.66 -8.39 -12.37
CA ASP A 75 -2.77 -7.52 -12.73
C ASP A 75 -2.47 -6.70 -13.98
N PHE A 76 -1.25 -6.20 -14.13
CA PHE A 76 -0.86 -5.49 -15.34
C PHE A 76 -0.99 -6.38 -16.59
N LEU A 77 -0.52 -7.63 -16.52
CA LEU A 77 -0.61 -8.57 -17.64
C LEU A 77 -2.06 -8.98 -17.93
N ALA A 78 -2.88 -9.15 -16.89
CA ALA A 78 -4.28 -9.56 -17.03
C ALA A 78 -5.16 -8.46 -17.62
N TRP A 79 -5.00 -7.21 -17.15
CA TRP A 79 -5.94 -6.12 -17.41
C TRP A 79 -5.43 -5.09 -18.42
N GLN A 80 -4.11 -4.98 -18.62
CA GLN A 80 -3.47 -4.02 -19.54
C GLN A 80 -4.02 -2.58 -19.40
N PRO A 81 -3.91 -1.96 -18.22
CA PRO A 81 -4.47 -0.64 -17.96
C PRO A 81 -3.75 0.46 -18.76
N ASP A 82 -4.35 1.66 -18.79
CA ASP A 82 -3.75 2.84 -19.42
C ASP A 82 -2.65 3.47 -18.56
N PHE A 83 -2.77 3.28 -17.24
CA PHE A 83 -1.84 3.74 -16.24
C PHE A 83 -1.94 2.87 -15.00
N VAL A 84 -0.88 2.87 -14.22
CA VAL A 84 -0.80 2.11 -12.97
C VAL A 84 -0.49 3.04 -11.82
N LYS A 85 -1.15 2.80 -10.70
CA LYS A 85 -0.72 3.32 -9.41
C LYS A 85 0.00 2.20 -8.68
N ILE A 86 1.28 2.40 -8.40
CA ILE A 86 2.09 1.49 -7.59
C ILE A 86 1.64 1.65 -6.13
N MET A 87 1.11 0.57 -5.58
CA MET A 87 0.70 0.50 -4.18
C MET A 87 1.91 0.08 -3.34
N SER A 88 2.21 0.89 -2.32
CA SER A 88 3.37 0.71 -1.45
C SER A 88 3.10 -0.28 -0.33
N ASP A 89 2.42 -1.39 -0.62
CA ASP A 89 2.14 -2.44 0.36
C ASP A 89 3.46 -2.97 0.94
N GLY A 90 3.58 -3.03 2.26
CA GLY A 90 4.87 -3.24 2.92
C GLY A 90 5.51 -1.98 3.49
N PHE A 91 5.09 -0.81 3.01
CA PHE A 91 5.75 0.47 3.29
C PHE A 91 4.78 1.58 3.71
N PHE A 92 3.58 1.24 4.21
CA PHE A 92 2.51 2.22 4.45
C PHE A 92 2.84 3.32 5.47
N SER A 93 3.66 2.99 6.47
CA SER A 93 4.05 3.93 7.51
C SER A 93 5.55 4.09 7.57
N HIS A 94 5.94 5.33 7.80
CA HIS A 94 7.33 5.69 8.00
C HIS A 94 7.86 5.07 9.30
N PRO A 95 9.09 4.53 9.33
CA PRO A 95 9.61 3.85 10.52
C PRO A 95 9.69 4.72 11.78
N SER A 96 9.72 6.05 11.63
CA SER A 96 9.71 6.99 12.77
C SER A 96 8.40 7.01 13.56
N ILE A 97 7.31 6.46 13.03
CA ILE A 97 6.01 6.41 13.70
C ILE A 97 5.67 5.00 14.20
N LEU A 98 6.34 3.97 13.68
CA LEU A 98 6.09 2.58 14.07
C LEU A 98 6.48 2.35 15.53
N GLY A 99 5.58 1.73 16.29
CA GLY A 99 5.77 1.43 17.71
C GLY A 99 5.52 2.62 18.65
N LEU A 100 5.13 3.78 18.13
CA LEU A 100 4.73 4.92 18.96
C LEU A 100 3.22 4.89 19.23
N GLU A 101 2.84 5.30 20.43
CA GLU A 101 1.45 5.59 20.79
C GLU A 101 1.24 7.12 20.82
N PHE A 102 0.16 7.56 20.16
CA PHE A 102 -0.23 8.96 20.05
C PHE A 102 -1.59 9.17 20.73
N SER A 103 -1.59 9.86 21.87
CA SER A 103 -2.79 10.27 22.61
C SER A 103 -3.12 11.74 22.36
N ASP A 104 -2.12 12.60 22.29
CA ASP A 104 -2.29 14.04 22.07
C ASP A 104 -1.16 14.67 21.24
N ALA A 105 -1.26 15.97 20.97
CA ALA A 105 -0.34 16.68 20.11
C ALA A 105 1.12 16.71 20.63
N SER A 106 1.34 16.59 21.94
CA SER A 106 2.69 16.56 22.52
C SER A 106 3.47 15.29 22.15
N ASP A 107 2.76 14.20 21.83
CA ASP A 107 3.38 12.94 21.40
C ASP A 107 4.08 13.04 20.05
N LEU A 108 3.82 14.10 19.26
CA LEU A 108 4.57 14.37 18.03
C LEU A 108 6.07 14.56 18.30
N ASP A 109 6.45 14.98 19.50
CA ASP A 109 7.86 15.12 19.90
C ASP A 109 8.59 13.78 19.97
N LYS A 110 7.87 12.65 20.06
CA LYS A 110 8.43 11.30 20.03
C LYS A 110 8.93 10.91 18.63
N ILE A 111 8.43 11.55 17.57
CA ILE A 111 8.82 11.25 16.19
C ILE A 111 10.26 11.75 15.96
N LYS A 112 11.18 10.82 15.72
CA LYS A 112 12.58 11.15 15.42
C LYS A 112 12.93 10.75 13.99
N SER A 113 13.79 11.56 13.36
CA SER A 113 14.33 11.24 12.04
C SER A 113 15.09 9.91 12.10
N VAL A 114 14.85 9.05 11.11
CA VAL A 114 15.55 7.77 10.95
C VAL A 114 16.79 7.87 10.06
N GLY A 115 17.06 9.07 9.51
CA GLY A 115 18.17 9.34 8.60
C GLY A 115 17.90 8.90 7.15
N SER A 116 18.58 9.55 6.19
CA SER A 116 18.36 9.37 4.73
C SER A 116 18.76 7.99 4.19
N SER A 117 19.56 7.24 4.91
CA SER A 117 20.05 5.91 4.51
C SER A 117 19.23 4.75 5.09
N HIS A 118 18.09 5.04 5.71
CA HIS A 118 17.28 3.99 6.33
C HIS A 118 16.76 2.99 5.28
N GLU A 119 16.79 1.70 5.62
CA GLU A 119 16.46 0.60 4.69
C GLU A 119 15.06 0.74 4.08
N TRP A 120 14.10 1.26 4.85
CA TRP A 120 12.73 1.53 4.37
C TRP A 120 12.70 2.44 3.14
N MET A 121 13.60 3.45 3.04
CA MET A 121 13.68 4.30 1.84
C MET A 121 14.33 3.56 0.68
N GLN A 122 15.45 2.88 0.91
CA GLN A 122 16.19 2.18 -0.14
C GLN A 122 15.36 1.06 -0.76
N LYS A 123 14.72 0.23 0.08
CA LYS A 123 13.85 -0.86 -0.38
C LYS A 123 12.60 -0.35 -1.14
N GLN A 124 12.09 0.84 -0.85
CA GLN A 124 11.02 1.44 -1.66
C GLN A 124 11.54 1.86 -3.03
N VAL A 125 12.74 2.44 -3.10
CA VAL A 125 13.37 2.80 -4.38
C VAL A 125 13.58 1.53 -5.22
N ASP A 126 14.08 0.46 -4.61
CA ASP A 126 14.29 -0.82 -5.30
C ASP A 126 12.95 -1.43 -5.78
N PHE A 127 11.93 -1.46 -4.91
CA PHE A 127 10.58 -1.96 -5.23
C PHE A 127 9.94 -1.19 -6.39
N VAL A 128 9.97 0.15 -6.34
CA VAL A 128 9.45 1.02 -7.40
C VAL A 128 10.27 0.85 -8.67
N GLY A 129 11.59 0.74 -8.54
CA GLY A 129 12.52 0.49 -9.63
C GLY A 129 12.15 -0.76 -10.41
N GLU A 130 11.99 -1.89 -9.72
CA GLU A 130 11.64 -3.17 -10.34
C GLU A 130 10.31 -3.10 -11.12
N LEU A 131 9.28 -2.49 -10.52
CA LEU A 131 7.98 -2.33 -11.19
C LEU A 131 8.07 -1.40 -12.40
N THR A 132 8.79 -0.28 -12.29
CA THR A 132 8.94 0.66 -13.41
C THR A 132 9.76 0.07 -14.56
N GLU A 133 10.78 -0.74 -14.26
CA GLU A 133 11.55 -1.50 -15.27
C GLU A 133 10.64 -2.52 -15.96
N PHE A 134 9.84 -3.26 -15.20
CA PHE A 134 8.87 -4.21 -15.75
C PHE A 134 7.86 -3.55 -16.69
N TYR A 135 7.28 -2.41 -16.31
CA TYR A 135 6.36 -1.66 -17.17
C TYR A 135 7.04 -1.06 -18.40
N ASN A 136 8.38 -0.95 -18.40
CA ASN A 136 9.21 -0.53 -19.53
C ASN A 136 8.71 0.73 -20.27
N GLY A 137 8.12 1.67 -19.52
CA GLY A 137 7.57 2.91 -20.04
C GLY A 137 6.33 2.77 -20.95
N GLU A 138 5.71 1.58 -21.03
CA GLU A 138 4.49 1.30 -21.80
C GLU A 138 3.28 2.08 -21.28
N VAL A 139 3.22 2.24 -19.96
CA VAL A 139 2.20 3.00 -19.23
C VAL A 139 2.85 4.06 -18.35
N MET A 140 2.08 5.07 -17.94
CA MET A 140 2.51 5.93 -16.84
C MET A 140 2.34 5.19 -15.52
N SER A 141 3.38 5.16 -14.69
CA SER A 141 3.35 4.62 -13.34
C SER A 141 3.40 5.76 -12.32
N PHE A 142 2.49 5.71 -11.34
CA PHE A 142 2.39 6.69 -10.27
C PHE A 142 2.71 6.02 -8.95
N TYR A 143 3.65 6.58 -8.21
CA TYR A 143 3.95 6.15 -6.86
C TYR A 143 3.54 7.24 -5.88
N ASN A 144 3.00 6.85 -4.72
CA ASN A 144 2.58 7.79 -3.69
C ASN A 144 3.11 7.39 -2.32
N ILE A 145 3.31 8.40 -1.48
CA ILE A 145 3.52 8.26 -0.05
C ILE A 145 2.39 9.02 0.63
N PHE A 146 1.82 8.46 1.70
CA PHE A 146 0.79 9.13 2.48
C PHE A 146 1.37 10.38 3.16
N SER A 147 0.54 11.42 3.33
CA SER A 147 0.96 12.60 4.10
C SER A 147 1.27 12.22 5.56
N PRO A 148 2.15 12.96 6.27
CA PRO A 148 2.53 12.61 7.63
C PRO A 148 1.34 12.40 8.58
N ILE A 149 0.32 13.28 8.51
CA ILE A 149 -0.89 13.16 9.33
C ILE A 149 -1.70 11.91 8.97
N GLN A 150 -1.80 11.60 7.67
CA GLN A 150 -2.54 10.42 7.23
C GLN A 150 -1.86 9.12 7.68
N GLN A 151 -0.52 9.08 7.68
CA GLN A 151 0.23 7.94 8.21
C GLN A 151 -0.04 7.71 9.70
N ILE A 152 -0.02 8.78 10.51
CA ILE A 152 -0.37 8.70 11.94
C ILE A 152 -1.81 8.23 12.13
N GLY A 153 -2.75 8.79 11.37
CA GLY A 153 -4.17 8.42 11.45
C GLY A 153 -4.42 6.95 11.11
N ILE A 154 -3.85 6.45 10.00
CA ILE A 154 -3.95 5.05 9.59
C ILE A 154 -3.31 4.13 10.64
N TYR A 155 -2.14 4.50 11.15
CA TYR A 155 -1.43 3.69 12.16
C TYR A 155 -2.21 3.60 13.48
N ARG A 156 -2.82 4.71 13.91
CA ARG A 156 -3.67 4.74 15.10
C ARG A 156 -4.93 3.88 14.94
N ILE A 157 -5.61 3.97 13.80
CA ILE A 157 -6.77 3.11 13.50
C ILE A 157 -6.38 1.63 13.56
N PHE A 158 -5.20 1.28 13.05
CA PHE A 158 -4.66 -0.07 13.15
C PHE A 158 -4.44 -0.50 14.61
N GLN A 159 -3.79 0.33 15.43
CA GLN A 159 -3.56 0.05 16.86
C GLN A 159 -4.88 -0.12 17.63
N GLU A 160 -5.84 0.79 17.43
CA GLU A 160 -7.15 0.75 18.08
C GLU A 160 -7.94 -0.50 17.65
N GLY A 161 -7.96 -0.82 16.35
CA GLY A 161 -8.58 -2.02 15.81
C GLY A 161 -8.00 -3.29 16.44
N CYS A 162 -6.67 -3.42 16.49
CA CYS A 162 -6.00 -4.55 17.14
C CYS A 162 -6.35 -4.67 18.62
N SER A 163 -6.34 -3.56 19.36
CA SER A 163 -6.66 -3.55 20.79
C SER A 163 -8.11 -4.00 21.08
N TYR A 164 -9.06 -3.57 20.25
CA TYR A 164 -10.45 -3.97 20.35
C TYR A 164 -10.64 -5.48 20.14
N PHE A 165 -10.02 -6.08 19.12
CA PHE A 165 -10.11 -7.54 18.93
C PHE A 165 -9.38 -8.35 20.00
N GLN A 166 -8.23 -7.86 20.48
CA GLN A 166 -7.52 -8.51 21.57
C GLN A 166 -8.39 -8.54 22.84
N SER A 167 -9.13 -7.47 23.13
CA SER A 167 -10.06 -7.41 24.26
C SER A 167 -11.19 -8.45 24.14
N LEU A 168 -11.78 -8.60 22.95
CA LEU A 168 -12.81 -9.60 22.67
C LEU A 168 -12.27 -11.04 22.76
N ALA A 169 -11.06 -11.28 22.28
CA ALA A 169 -10.42 -12.61 22.32
C ALA A 169 -10.00 -13.03 23.74
N SER A 170 -9.72 -12.05 24.61
CA SER A 170 -9.34 -12.29 26.02
C SER A 170 -10.53 -12.61 26.95
N GLY A 171 -11.76 -12.65 26.42
CA GLY A 171 -12.94 -13.10 27.17
C GLY A 171 -13.41 -12.15 28.27
N GLY A 172 -13.39 -10.84 28.00
CA GLY A 172 -14.03 -9.83 28.86
C GLY A 172 -15.54 -10.03 29.00
#